data_AF-A0A369A6R3-F1
#
_entry.id   AF-A0A369A6R3-F1
#
_cell.length_a   1.000
_cell.length_b   1.000
_cell.length_c   1.000
_cell.angle_alpha   90.00
_cell.angle_beta   90.00
_cell.angle_gamma   90.00
#
_symmetry.space_group_name_H-M   'P 1'
#
loop_
_entity.id
_entity.type
_entity.pdbx_description
1 polymer ?
#
loop_
_entity_poly.entity_id
_entity_poly.type
_entity_poly.pdbx_seq_one_letter_code
_entity_poly.pdbx_strand_id
1 'polypeptide(L)'
;MNTIKCRNCHQWTDNDKPQCLYCGYEHHHEINREREILKKPLRTGFPFIKIGKSDGWPIKAGKYIIFFFQLIVYGIVSIIMYIASSVVH
;
A
#
# COMPACT_ATOMS: atom_id res chain seq x y z
N MET A 1 -23.46 -2.31 26.26
CA MET A 1 -22.13 -2.88 26.56
C MET A 1 -21.91 -4.05 25.63
N ASN A 2 -20.93 -3.94 24.73
CA ASN A 2 -20.60 -5.02 23.80
C ASN A 2 -19.46 -5.84 24.42
N THR A 3 -19.69 -7.12 24.69
CA THR A 3 -18.72 -7.99 25.38
C THR A 3 -18.29 -9.12 24.46
N ILE A 4 -16.98 -9.37 24.39
CA ILE A 4 -16.40 -10.44 23.58
C ILE A 4 -15.68 -11.44 24.47
N LYS A 5 -15.69 -12.72 24.08
CA LYS A 5 -14.90 -13.75 24.75
C LYS A 5 -13.45 -13.68 24.26
N CYS A 6 -12.50 -13.46 25.17
CA CYS A 6 -11.08 -13.41 24.84
C CYS A 6 -10.59 -14.77 24.32
N ARG A 7 -9.87 -14.77 23.19
CA ARG A 7 -9.32 -16.00 22.57
C ARG A 7 -8.20 -16.66 23.40
N ASN A 8 -7.50 -15.87 24.22
CA ASN A 8 -6.35 -16.34 25.00
C ASN A 8 -6.79 -16.91 26.36
N CYS A 9 -7.45 -16.09 27.19
CA CYS A 9 -7.83 -16.50 28.56
C CYS A 9 -9.28 -16.99 28.69
N HIS A 10 -10.06 -16.99 27.60
CA HIS A 10 -11.46 -17.44 27.56
C HIS A 10 -12.43 -16.68 28.47
N GLN A 11 -11.98 -15.57 29.09
CA GLN A 11 -12.81 -14.68 29.89
C GLN A 11 -13.61 -13.73 28.99
N TRP A 12 -14.79 -13.33 29.47
CA TRP A 12 -15.59 -12.28 28.83
C TRP A 12 -15.00 -10.91 29.19
N THR A 13 -14.68 -10.12 28.18
CA THR A 13 -14.05 -8.80 28.34
C THR A 13 -14.76 -7.79 27.45
N ASP A 14 -14.56 -6.51 27.77
CA ASP A 14 -15.13 -5.41 27.02
C ASP A 14 -14.56 -5.38 25.59
N ASN A 15 -15.44 -5.37 24.58
CA ASN A 15 -15.05 -5.36 23.16
C ASN A 15 -14.64 -3.95 22.69
N ASP A 16 -15.02 -2.90 23.40
CA ASP A 16 -14.61 -1.53 23.06
C ASP A 16 -13.15 -1.24 23.45
N LYS A 17 -12.52 -2.13 24.24
CA LYS A 17 -11.12 -2.00 24.63
C LYS A 17 -10.21 -2.74 23.66
N PRO A 18 -9.03 -2.16 23.32
CA PRO A 18 -8.09 -2.79 22.38
C PRO A 18 -7.43 -4.04 22.96
N GLN A 19 -7.46 -4.20 24.29
CA GLN A 19 -6.82 -5.31 25.00
C GLN A 19 -7.77 -5.91 26.03
N CYS A 20 -7.62 -7.21 26.25
CA CYS A 20 -8.37 -7.93 27.26
C CYS A 20 -8.00 -7.43 28.66
N LEU A 21 -9.02 -7.11 29.47
CA LEU A 21 -8.82 -6.59 30.82
C LEU A 21 -8.19 -7.59 31.81
N TYR A 22 -8.24 -8.88 31.50
CA TYR A 22 -7.77 -9.94 32.40
C TYR A 22 -6.36 -10.43 32.09
N CYS A 23 -6.01 -10.53 30.80
CA CYS A 23 -4.73 -11.11 30.38
C CYS A 23 -3.89 -10.19 29.49
N GLY A 24 -4.39 -8.99 29.16
CA GLY A 24 -3.68 -8.03 28.31
C GLY A 24 -3.58 -8.42 26.83
N TYR A 25 -4.23 -9.51 26.41
CA TYR A 25 -4.19 -9.95 25.00
C TYR A 25 -4.90 -8.96 24.09
N GLU A 26 -4.24 -8.54 23.00
CA GLU A 26 -4.79 -7.58 22.05
C GLU A 26 -5.93 -8.18 21.23
N HIS A 27 -7.08 -7.51 21.27
CA HIS A 27 -8.22 -7.83 20.42
C HIS A 27 -7.94 -7.37 18.99
N HIS A 28 -8.41 -8.12 17.99
CA HIS A 28 -8.28 -7.75 16.59
C HIS A 28 -6.84 -7.53 16.07
N HIS A 29 -5.84 -8.17 16.68
CA HIS A 29 -4.43 -8.11 16.26
C HIS A 29 -4.24 -8.31 14.73
N GLU A 30 -5.00 -9.22 14.13
CA GLU A 30 -4.94 -9.50 12.70
C GLU A 30 -5.46 -8.33 11.84
N ILE A 31 -6.57 -7.71 12.24
CA ILE A 31 -7.14 -6.52 11.58
C ILE A 31 -6.24 -5.30 11.79
N ASN A 32 -5.67 -5.14 12.98
CA ASN A 32 -4.72 -4.07 13.27
C ASN A 32 -3.46 -4.21 12.41
N ARG A 33 -2.95 -5.43 12.24
CA ARG A 33 -1.81 -5.72 11.36
C ARG A 33 -2.12 -5.41 9.89
N GLU A 34 -3.30 -5.78 9.40
CA GLU A 34 -3.73 -5.42 8.04
C GLU A 34 -3.87 -3.90 7.86
N ARG A 35 -4.44 -3.21 8.85
CA ARG A 35 -4.51 -1.74 8.86
C ARG A 35 -3.12 -1.10 8.90
N GLU A 36 -2.17 -1.66 9.62
CA GLU A 36 -0.78 -1.18 9.60
C GLU A 36 -0.11 -1.39 8.24
N ILE A 37 -0.37 -2.52 7.58
CA ILE A 37 0.12 -2.77 6.21
C ILE A 37 -0.48 -1.76 5.24
N LEU A 38 -1.79 -1.46 5.35
CA LEU A 38 -2.48 -0.47 4.51
C LEU A 38 -2.09 0.99 4.83
N LYS A 39 -1.71 1.28 6.08
CA LYS A 39 -1.19 2.59 6.50
C LYS A 39 0.23 2.84 6.00
N LYS A 40 0.98 1.82 5.59
CA LYS A 40 2.24 2.06 4.91
C LYS A 40 1.92 2.80 3.62
N PRO A 41 2.43 4.02 3.42
CA PRO A 41 2.21 4.71 2.16
C PRO A 41 2.70 3.77 1.06
N LEU A 42 1.82 3.42 0.10
CA LEU A 42 2.28 2.89 -1.17
C LEU A 42 3.40 3.81 -1.59
N ARG A 43 4.63 3.30 -1.74
CA ARG A 43 5.83 4.10 -2.02
C ARG A 43 5.41 5.23 -2.96
N THR A 44 5.34 6.45 -2.43
CA THR A 44 4.66 7.60 -3.04
C THR A 44 5.57 8.16 -4.12
N GLY A 45 5.79 7.34 -5.13
CA GLY A 45 6.70 7.57 -6.22
C GLY A 45 6.18 6.77 -7.38
N PHE A 46 5.90 7.47 -8.47
CA PHE A 46 5.60 6.84 -9.74
C PHE A 46 6.71 5.81 -10.05
N PRO A 47 6.38 4.57 -10.46
CA PRO A 47 7.33 3.46 -10.52
C PRO A 47 8.26 3.56 -11.73
N PHE A 48 8.93 4.70 -11.91
CA PHE A 48 9.93 4.89 -12.93
C PHE A 48 11.16 4.02 -12.66
N ILE A 49 11.74 3.48 -13.74
CA ILE A 49 12.98 2.75 -13.64
C ILE A 49 14.09 3.66 -13.07
N LYS A 50 14.76 3.20 -12.01
CA LYS A 50 15.83 3.97 -11.35
C LYS A 50 17.15 3.75 -12.09
N ILE A 51 17.67 4.83 -12.66
CA ILE A 51 18.99 4.87 -13.31
C ILE A 51 20.01 5.27 -12.24
N GLY A 52 20.81 4.32 -11.78
CA GLY A 52 21.82 4.54 -10.74
C GLY A 52 23.10 5.11 -11.35
N LYS A 53 23.80 5.96 -10.59
CA LYS A 53 25.15 6.43 -10.99
C LYS A 53 26.20 5.31 -10.98
N SER A 54 25.94 4.21 -10.27
CA SER A 54 26.78 3.01 -10.19
C SER A 54 26.52 1.99 -11.32
N ASP A 55 25.55 2.24 -12.20
CA ASP A 55 25.27 1.33 -13.31
C ASP A 55 26.38 1.41 -14.36
N GLY A 56 26.86 0.25 -14.83
CA GLY A 56 27.81 0.19 -15.95
C GLY A 56 27.23 0.82 -17.22
N TRP A 57 28.10 1.39 -18.06
CA TRP A 57 27.71 2.13 -19.27
C TRP A 57 26.65 1.43 -20.16
N PRO A 58 26.78 0.13 -20.52
CA PRO A 58 25.77 -0.53 -21.35
C PRO A 58 24.42 -0.72 -20.62
N ILE A 59 24.44 -1.00 -19.32
CA ILE A 59 23.24 -1.18 -18.49
C ILE A 59 22.49 0.15 -18.37
N LYS A 60 23.23 1.24 -18.23
CA LYS A 60 22.68 2.59 -18.16
C LYS A 60 21.92 2.96 -19.44
N ALA A 61 22.51 2.67 -20.61
CA ALA A 61 21.87 2.91 -21.91
C ALA A 61 20.56 2.12 -22.05
N GLY A 62 20.56 0.84 -21.67
CA GLY A 62 19.35 0.01 -21.68
C GLY A 62 18.24 0.57 -20.78
N LYS A 63 18.59 1.04 -19.57
CA LYS A 63 17.61 1.66 -18.67
C LYS A 63 17.03 2.96 -19.22
N TYR A 64 17.80 3.78 -19.93
CA TYR A 64 17.28 4.99 -20.58
C TYR A 64 16.25 4.67 -21.66
N ILE A 65 16.46 3.61 -22.45
CA ILE A 65 15.50 3.16 -23.45
C ILE A 65 14.18 2.75 -22.79
N ILE A 66 14.26 1.94 -21.74
CA ILE A 66 13.08 1.49 -21.00
C ILE A 66 12.34 2.69 -20.39
N PHE A 67 13.07 3.64 -19.81
CA PHE A 67 12.50 4.89 -19.26
C PHE A 67 11.76 5.70 -20.32
N PHE A 68 12.32 5.81 -21.53
CA PHE A 68 11.69 6.50 -22.65
C PHE A 68 10.36 5.85 -23.06
N PHE A 69 10.32 4.52 -23.20
CA PHE A 69 9.07 3.81 -23.46
C PHE A 69 8.05 3.99 -22.32
N GLN A 70 8.52 4.00 -21.06
CA GLN A 70 7.66 4.27 -19.91
C GLN A 70 6.97 5.65 -20.05
N LEU A 71 7.72 6.69 -20.39
CA LEU A 71 7.16 8.03 -20.60
C LEU A 71 6.11 8.07 -21.71
N ILE A 72 6.35 7.38 -22.83
CA ILE A 72 5.38 7.30 -23.94
C ILE A 72 4.09 6.63 -23.47
N VAL A 73 4.19 5.46 -22.84
CA VAL A 73 3.01 4.69 -22.39
C VAL A 73 2.19 5.52 -21.39
N TYR A 74 2.83 6.15 -20.42
CA TYR A 74 2.12 6.98 -19.46
C TYR A 74 1.52 8.24 -20.10
N GLY A 75 2.18 8.82 -21.09
CA GLY A 75 1.61 9.91 -21.89
C GLY A 75 0.32 9.49 -22.59
N ILE A 76 0.32 8.32 -23.24
CA ILE A 76 -0.87 7.76 -23.90
C ILE A 76 -1.98 7.49 -22.88
N VAL A 77 -1.68 6.81 -21.78
CA VAL A 77 -2.67 6.52 -20.72
C VAL A 77 -3.26 7.81 -20.14
N SER A 78 -2.44 8.85 -19.94
CA SER A 78 -2.89 10.16 -19.48
C SER A 78 -3.86 10.81 -20.47
N ILE A 79 -3.56 10.76 -21.77
CA ILE A 79 -4.44 11.28 -22.83
C ILE A 79 -5.76 10.51 -22.85
N ILE A 80 -5.72 9.18 -22.77
CA ILE A 80 -6.93 8.35 -22.74
C ILE A 80 -7.78 8.69 -21.51
N MET A 81 -7.17 8.81 -20.33
CA MET A 81 -7.84 9.22 -19.09
C MET A 81 -8.46 10.60 -19.19
N TYR A 82 -7.77 11.56 -19.82
CA TYR A 82 -8.28 12.91 -20.06
C TYR A 82 -9.53 12.87 -20.95
N ILE A 83 -9.47 12.15 -22.07
CA ILE A 83 -10.60 12.00 -22.98
C ILE A 83 -11.76 11.28 -22.25
N ALA A 84 -11.50 10.17 -21.57
CA ALA A 84 -12.51 9.43 -20.82
C ALA A 84 -13.19 10.33 -19.76
N SER A 85 -12.42 11.14 -19.05
CA SER A 85 -12.96 12.09 -18.08
C SER A 85 -13.84 13.14 -18.75
N SER A 86 -13.43 13.67 -19.91
CA SER A 86 -14.20 14.68 -20.67
C SER A 86 -15.48 14.15 -21.34
N VAL A 87 -15.56 12.83 -21.59
CA VAL A 87 -16.72 12.20 -22.23
C VAL A 87 -17.77 11.79 -21.20
N VAL A 88 -17.39 11.62 -19.92
CA VAL A 88 -18.30 11.34 -18.80
C VAL A 88 -18.75 12.66 -18.15
N HIS A 89 -19.28 13.58 -18.95
CA HIS A 89 -19.96 14.80 -18.50
C HIS A 89 -21.44 14.72 -18.87
#